data_AF-A0A382Z4W3-F1
#
_entry.id   AF-A0A382Z4W3-F1
#
_cell.length_a   1.000
_cell.length_b   1.000
_cell.length_c   1.000
_cell.angle_alpha   90.00
_cell.angle_beta   90.00
_cell.angle_gamma   90.00
#
_symmetry.space_group_name_H-M   'P 1'
#
loop_
_entity.id
_entity.type
_entity.pdbx_description
1 polymer ?
#
loop_
_entity_poly.entity_id
_entity_poly.type
_entity_poly.pdbx_seq_one_letter_code
_entity_poly.pdbx_strand_id
1 'polypeptide(L)'
;MNWKKGWIFFVSLFTLLSPLSLEAKVNLSNMNRLENVETQFTEDELTIKFYFKKALVHLRKPLFFEKSIQVDFPLAYSQPAKRFLKTGDSQISQIYVSQFNSRTMRVRFILGKDEEG
;
A
#
# COMPACT_ATOMS: atom_id res chain seq x y z
N MET A 1 39.88 50.90 -34.45
CA MET A 1 39.52 51.36 -33.09
C MET A 1 38.67 50.27 -32.44
N ASN A 2 38.96 50.01 -31.17
CA ASN A 2 38.48 48.93 -30.31
C ASN A 2 36.95 48.88 -30.15
N TRP A 3 36.34 47.70 -30.19
CA TRP A 3 35.26 47.26 -29.27
C TRP A 3 34.91 45.79 -29.52
N LYS A 4 35.61 44.83 -28.86
CA LYS A 4 35.23 44.14 -27.62
C LYS A 4 33.77 43.63 -27.53
N LYS A 5 33.70 42.29 -27.54
CA LYS A 5 32.94 41.38 -26.66
C LYS A 5 31.46 41.15 -26.99
N GLY A 6 31.19 39.88 -27.30
CA GLY A 6 29.88 39.26 -27.16
C GLY A 6 30.05 37.74 -27.08
N TRP A 7 30.75 37.25 -26.05
CA TRP A 7 30.74 35.80 -25.76
C TRP A 7 29.39 35.50 -25.11
N ILE A 8 28.45 35.01 -25.90
CA ILE A 8 27.16 34.55 -25.38
C ILE A 8 27.43 33.21 -24.70
N PHE A 9 27.64 33.25 -23.38
CA PHE A 9 27.60 32.05 -22.55
C PHE A 9 26.15 31.55 -22.53
N PHE A 10 25.87 30.49 -23.29
CA PHE A 10 24.69 29.67 -23.08
C PHE A 10 24.86 28.94 -21.75
N VAL A 11 24.39 29.54 -20.65
CA VAL A 11 24.20 28.83 -19.39
C VAL A 11 22.98 27.94 -19.60
N SER A 12 23.23 26.70 -20.02
CA SER A 12 22.23 25.64 -20.01
C SER A 12 21.85 25.38 -18.55
N LEU A 13 20.76 26.01 -18.12
CA LEU A 13 20.13 25.77 -16.84
C LEU A 13 19.47 24.39 -16.90
N PHE A 14 20.26 23.33 -16.76
CA PHE A 14 19.78 22.01 -16.39
C PHE A 14 19.19 22.15 -14.98
N THR A 15 17.90 22.43 -14.93
CA THR A 15 17.11 22.28 -13.73
C THR A 15 17.15 20.79 -13.39
N LEU A 16 18.08 20.44 -12.50
CA LEU A 16 18.09 19.19 -11.76
C LEU A 16 16.84 19.19 -10.86
N LEU A 17 15.67 19.00 -11.47
CA LEU A 17 14.48 18.52 -10.79
C LEU A 17 14.73 17.04 -10.49
N SER A 18 15.67 16.77 -9.60
CA SER A 18 15.67 15.51 -8.87
C SER A 18 14.30 15.44 -8.21
N PRO A 19 13.44 14.45 -8.51
CA PRO A 19 12.28 14.25 -7.69
C PRO A 19 12.83 13.97 -6.29
N LEU A 20 12.72 14.95 -5.39
CA LEU A 20 12.85 14.70 -3.97
C LEU A 20 11.75 13.68 -3.70
N SER A 21 12.10 12.40 -3.73
CA SER A 21 11.34 11.34 -3.09
C SER A 21 11.40 11.66 -1.61
N LEU A 22 10.53 12.60 -1.22
CA LEU A 22 10.21 12.96 0.15
C LEU A 22 9.44 11.77 0.70
N GLU A 23 10.16 10.66 0.87
CA GLU A 23 9.69 9.49 1.55
C GLU A 23 9.59 9.91 3.01
N ALA A 24 8.41 10.38 3.40
CA ALA A 24 8.14 10.81 4.75
C ALA A 24 8.59 9.68 5.68
N LYS A 25 9.65 9.92 6.46
CA LYS A 25 10.23 8.93 7.37
C LYS A 25 9.25 8.71 8.51
N VAL A 26 8.24 7.87 8.28
CA VAL A 26 7.26 7.48 9.30
C VAL A 26 8.02 6.72 10.38
N ASN A 27 7.86 7.12 11.63
CA ASN A 27 8.46 6.41 12.74
C ASN A 27 7.70 5.10 12.99
N LEU A 28 8.24 4.01 12.43
CA LEU A 28 7.67 2.67 12.51
C LEU A 28 8.11 1.89 13.77
N SER A 29 8.99 2.44 14.62
CA SER A 29 9.59 1.68 15.74
C SER A 29 8.55 1.16 16.74
N ASN A 30 7.46 1.90 16.89
CA ASN A 30 6.34 1.58 17.79
C ASN A 30 5.18 0.88 17.07
N MET A 31 5.30 0.58 15.78
CA MET A 31 4.26 -0.07 14.99
C MET A 31 4.47 -1.59 14.93
N ASN A 32 3.37 -2.31 14.72
CA ASN A 32 3.35 -3.75 14.59
C ASN A 32 3.48 -4.14 13.12
N ARG A 33 4.54 -4.87 12.78
CA ARG A 33 4.82 -5.27 11.41
C ARG A 33 3.97 -6.49 11.02
N LEU A 34 3.36 -6.43 9.85
CA LEU A 34 2.82 -7.60 9.15
C LEU A 34 3.99 -8.40 8.55
N GLU A 35 4.24 -9.59 9.09
CA GLU A 35 5.30 -10.50 8.64
C GLU A 35 4.85 -11.31 7.42
N ASN A 36 3.66 -11.92 7.51
CA ASN A 36 3.17 -12.79 6.45
C ASN A 36 1.65 -12.67 6.24
N VAL A 37 1.22 -13.04 5.04
CA VAL A 37 -0.20 -13.24 4.71
C VAL A 37 -0.30 -14.60 4.05
N GLU A 38 -1.14 -15.47 4.61
CA GLU A 38 -1.43 -16.78 4.05
C GLU A 38 -2.89 -16.85 3.62
N THR A 39 -3.10 -17.44 2.46
CA THR A 39 -4.42 -17.72 1.90
C THR A 39 -4.58 -19.23 1.84
N GLN A 40 -5.63 -19.73 2.47
CA GLN A 40 -6.00 -21.14 2.43
C GLN A 40 -7.38 -21.24 1.79
N PHE A 41 -7.48 -22.07 0.76
CA PHE A 41 -8.72 -22.31 0.05
C PHE A 41 -9.17 -23.74 0.34
N THR A 42 -10.43 -23.87 0.72
CA THR A 42 -11.16 -25.13 0.84
C THR A 42 -12.34 -25.09 -0.13
N GLU A 43 -13.08 -26.19 -0.31
CA GLU A 43 -14.24 -26.21 -1.21
C GLU A 43 -15.31 -25.16 -0.84
N ASP A 44 -15.45 -24.84 0.45
CA ASP A 44 -16.52 -23.96 0.97
C ASP A 44 -16.02 -22.62 1.53
N GLU A 45 -14.73 -22.51 1.87
CA GLU A 45 -14.19 -21.36 2.60
C GLU A 45 -12.84 -20.88 2.06
N LEU A 46 -12.74 -19.55 1.89
CA LEU A 46 -11.47 -18.83 1.77
C LEU A 46 -11.06 -18.27 3.14
N THR A 47 -10.03 -18.85 3.75
CA THR A 47 -9.44 -18.33 4.99
C THR A 47 -8.19 -17.52 4.70
N ILE A 48 -8.13 -16.29 5.21
CA ILE A 48 -6.99 -15.37 5.03
C ILE A 48 -6.39 -15.04 6.39
N LYS A 49 -5.13 -15.43 6.61
CA LYS A 49 -4.43 -15.27 7.89
C LYS A 49 -3.37 -14.17 7.78
N PHE A 50 -3.47 -13.15 8.64
CA PHE A 50 -2.51 -12.07 8.75
C PHE A 50 -1.61 -12.30 9.97
N TYR A 51 -0.32 -12.52 9.73
CA TYR A 51 0.65 -12.78 10.79
C TYR A 51 1.40 -11.51 11.15
N PHE A 52 1.17 -11.01 12.36
CA PHE A 52 1.84 -9.84 12.88
C PHE A 52 2.95 -10.22 13.85
N LYS A 53 4.00 -9.40 13.92
CA LYS A 53 5.14 -9.61 14.83
C LYS A 53 4.74 -9.62 16.31
N LYS A 54 3.72 -8.83 16.66
CA LYS A 54 3.14 -8.73 18.00
C LYS A 54 1.63 -8.99 17.93
N ALA A 55 1.00 -9.28 19.05
CA ALA A 55 -0.46 -9.34 19.12
C ALA A 55 -1.09 -7.98 18.74
N LEU A 56 -2.24 -8.02 18.05
CA LEU A 56 -3.02 -6.83 17.78
C LEU A 56 -3.74 -6.37 19.05
N VAL A 57 -3.59 -5.09 19.40
CA VAL A 57 -4.25 -4.50 20.57
C VAL A 57 -5.65 -4.00 20.22
N HIS A 58 -5.85 -3.53 18.99
CA HIS A 58 -7.11 -3.00 18.51
C HIS A 58 -7.40 -3.54 17.11
N LEU A 59 -8.61 -4.08 16.92
CA LEU A 59 -9.14 -4.45 15.62
C LEU A 59 -10.39 -3.62 15.34
N ARG A 60 -10.44 -2.97 14.17
CA ARG A 60 -11.65 -2.28 13.72
C ARG A 60 -12.60 -3.28 13.07
N LYS A 61 -13.90 -3.02 13.20
CA LYS A 61 -14.92 -3.80 12.48
C LYS A 61 -14.73 -3.64 10.97
N PRO A 62 -15.00 -4.69 10.17
CA PRO A 62 -15.01 -4.57 8.72
C PRO A 62 -16.06 -3.54 8.25
N LEU A 63 -15.73 -2.83 7.18
CA LEU A 63 -16.63 -1.95 6.45
C LEU A 63 -16.95 -2.58 5.10
N PHE A 64 -18.24 -2.74 4.82
CA PHE A 64 -18.72 -3.34 3.58
C PHE A 64 -19.06 -2.25 2.58
N PHE A 65 -18.44 -2.32 1.40
CA PHE A 65 -18.75 -1.50 0.24
C PHE A 65 -19.25 -2.42 -0.88
N GLU A 66 -19.94 -1.82 -1.85
CA GLU A 66 -20.50 -2.53 -3.01
C GLU A 66 -19.51 -3.50 -3.68
N LYS A 67 -18.23 -3.10 -3.81
CA LYS A 67 -17.21 -3.87 -4.55
C LYS A 67 -16.04 -4.33 -3.67
N SER A 68 -16.10 -4.09 -2.37
CA SER A 68 -14.98 -4.44 -1.49
C SER A 68 -15.36 -4.50 -0.02
N ILE A 69 -14.66 -5.32 0.74
CA ILE A 69 -14.67 -5.30 2.20
C ILE A 69 -13.37 -4.65 2.66
N GLN A 70 -13.44 -3.70 3.59
CA GLN A 70 -12.28 -3.01 4.13
C GLN A 70 -12.10 -3.31 5.61
N VAL A 71 -10.86 -3.60 6.02
CA VAL A 71 -10.48 -3.78 7.42
C VAL A 71 -9.25 -2.93 7.71
N ASP A 72 -9.35 -2.10 8.75
CA ASP A 72 -8.26 -1.24 9.20
C ASP A 72 -7.58 -1.83 10.45
N PHE A 73 -6.26 -1.84 10.41
CA PHE A 73 -5.37 -2.32 11.46
C PHE A 73 -4.58 -1.12 12.04
N PRO A 74 -5.06 -0.55 13.16
CA PRO A 74 -4.36 0.53 13.84
C PRO A 74 -3.00 0.08 14.38
N LEU A 75 -2.05 1.00 14.40
CA LEU A 75 -0.68 0.78 14.87
C LEU A 75 0.03 -0.37 14.16
N ALA A 76 -0.39 -0.70 12.94
CA ALA A 76 0.21 -1.74 12.12
C ALA A 76 0.72 -1.19 10.78
N TYR A 77 1.72 -1.87 10.22
CA TYR A 77 2.26 -1.55 8.90
C TYR A 77 2.70 -2.81 8.15
N SER A 78 2.78 -2.69 6.82
CA SER A 78 3.33 -3.72 5.93
C SER A 78 4.65 -3.24 5.32
N GLN A 79 5.55 -4.18 5.07
CA GLN A 79 6.75 -3.95 4.27
C GLN A 79 6.82 -5.04 3.18
N PRO A 80 6.74 -4.70 1.88
CA PRO A 80 6.58 -3.35 1.32
C PRO A 80 5.26 -2.68 1.72
N ALA A 81 5.22 -1.34 1.61
CA ALA A 81 4.07 -0.52 2.05
C ALA A 81 2.77 -0.80 1.29
N LYS A 82 2.87 -1.43 0.12
CA LYS A 82 1.75 -1.89 -0.71
C LYS A 82 2.02 -3.33 -1.13
N ARG A 83 1.06 -4.23 -0.90
CA ARG A 83 1.09 -5.63 -1.35
C ARG A 83 -0.24 -5.96 -2.03
N PHE A 84 -0.15 -6.68 -3.12
CA PHE A 84 -1.30 -7.20 -3.87
C PHE A 84 -1.21 -8.71 -3.89
N LEU A 85 -2.31 -9.38 -3.53
CA LEU A 85 -2.39 -10.84 -3.51
C LEU A 85 -3.61 -11.23 -4.34
N LYS A 86 -3.43 -12.13 -5.31
CA LYS A 86 -4.54 -12.81 -5.97
C LYS A 86 -4.89 -14.04 -5.14
N THR A 87 -6.17 -14.25 -4.91
CA THR A 87 -6.68 -15.37 -4.09
C THR A 87 -6.97 -16.60 -4.94
N GLY A 88 -7.33 -16.40 -6.23
CA GLY A 88 -7.87 -17.46 -7.08
C GLY A 88 -9.36 -17.76 -6.81
N ASP A 89 -9.97 -17.10 -5.82
CA ASP A 89 -11.36 -17.26 -5.44
C ASP A 89 -12.28 -16.35 -6.26
N SER A 90 -13.48 -16.83 -6.60
CA SER A 90 -14.45 -16.09 -7.41
C SER A 90 -15.14 -14.99 -6.61
N GLN A 91 -15.37 -15.16 -5.32
CA GLN A 91 -16.06 -14.17 -4.48
C GLN A 91 -15.13 -13.04 -4.04
N ILE A 92 -13.90 -13.36 -3.66
CA ILE A 92 -12.85 -12.41 -3.27
C ILE A 92 -11.71 -12.54 -4.24
N SER A 93 -11.73 -11.83 -5.37
CA SER A 93 -10.70 -11.97 -6.41
C SER A 93 -9.28 -11.54 -5.98
N GLN A 94 -9.19 -10.53 -5.11
CA GLN A 94 -7.92 -9.89 -4.76
C GLN A 94 -7.92 -9.35 -3.33
N ILE A 95 -6.73 -9.30 -2.73
CA ILE A 95 -6.48 -8.67 -1.44
C ILE A 95 -5.43 -7.57 -1.63
N TYR A 96 -5.77 -6.36 -1.21
CA TYR A 96 -4.88 -5.22 -1.22
C TYR A 96 -4.50 -4.80 0.20
N VAL A 97 -3.22 -4.91 0.53
CA VAL A 97 -2.66 -4.43 1.79
C VAL A 97 -1.91 -3.14 1.52
N SER A 98 -2.23 -2.08 2.23
CA SER A 98 -1.59 -0.77 2.04
C SER A 98 -1.45 0.02 3.33
N GLN A 99 -0.44 0.88 3.40
CA GLN A 99 -0.38 1.91 4.42
C GLN A 99 -1.38 3.02 4.09
N PHE A 100 -2.46 3.15 4.86
CA PHE A 100 -3.49 4.18 4.64
C PHE A 100 -3.04 5.56 5.15
N ASN A 101 -2.41 5.58 6.33
CA ASN A 101 -1.79 6.77 6.92
C ASN A 101 -0.60 6.37 7.79
N SER A 102 0.07 7.32 8.43
CA SER A 102 1.27 7.07 9.24
C SER A 102 1.09 6.07 10.40
N ARG A 103 -0.15 5.71 10.78
CA ARG A 103 -0.44 4.81 11.90
C ARG A 103 -1.39 3.66 11.57
N THR A 104 -1.90 3.57 10.35
CA THR A 104 -2.98 2.63 10.00
C THR A 104 -2.63 1.88 8.72
N MET A 105 -2.57 0.56 8.83
CA MET A 105 -2.56 -0.33 7.68
C MET A 105 -4.00 -0.68 7.31
N ARG A 106 -4.32 -0.68 6.03
CA ARG A 106 -5.63 -0.99 5.49
C ARG A 106 -5.53 -2.22 4.59
N VAL A 107 -6.44 -3.15 4.83
CA VAL A 107 -6.66 -4.30 3.96
C VAL A 107 -7.99 -4.10 3.25
N ARG A 108 -7.99 -4.28 1.93
CA ARG A 108 -9.22 -4.33 1.12
C ARG A 108 -9.30 -5.68 0.42
N PHE A 109 -10.41 -6.38 0.63
CA PHE A 109 -10.81 -7.56 -0.09
C PHE A 109 -11.68 -7.09 -1.25
N ILE A 110 -11.22 -7.30 -2.48
CA ILE A 110 -11.96 -6.91 -3.68
C ILE A 110 -12.89 -8.05 -4.04
N LEU A 111 -14.19 -7.74 -4.09
CA LEU A 111 -15.19 -8.72 -4.48
C LEU A 111 -14.98 -9.04 -5.97
N GLY A 112 -15.14 -10.31 -6.35
CA GLY A 112 -15.24 -10.68 -7.75
C GLY A 112 -16.45 -10.01 -8.39
N LYS A 113 -16.46 -9.94 -9.73
CA LYS A 113 -17.71 -9.61 -10.41
C LYS A 113 -18.66 -10.77 -10.16
N ASP A 114 -19.89 -10.47 -9.76
CA ASP A 114 -21.00 -11.39 -9.97
C ASP A 114 -20.98 -11.71 -11.47
N GLU A 115 -20.79 -12.97 -11.84
CA GLU A 115 -21.25 -13.39 -13.16
C GLU A 115 -22.77 -13.25 -13.09
N GLU A 116 -23.29 -12.11 -13.59
CA GLU A 116 -24.71 -11.98 -13.92
C GLU A 116 -25.02 -13.11 -14.91
N GLY A 117 -25.57 -14.21 -14.38
CA GLY A 117 -26.12 -15.32 -15.15
C GLY A 117 -27.46 -14.96 -15.76
#